data_AF-A0A0V0TJG9-F1
#
_entry.id   AF-A0A0V0TJG9-F1
#
_cell.length_a   1.000
_cell.length_b   1.000
_cell.length_c   1.000
_cell.angle_alpha   90.00
_cell.angle_beta   90.00
_cell.angle_gamma   90.00
#
_symmetry.space_group_name_H-M   'P 1'
#
loop_
_entity.id
_entity.type
_entity.pdbx_description
1 polymer ?
#
loop_
_entity_poly.entity_id
_entity_poly.type
_entity_poly.pdbx_seq_one_letter_code
_entity_poly.pdbx_strand_id
1 'polypeptide(L)'
;LGIDASKIDCSTVSLQSDKYVCFREQIDRFTHIYVVYGEKYSAVCRLKNLTSCEFAVMNPSLQLIAILGDENLEVWDLQTESPKRYFDTANHPSMKLSSMMLLYNVHQQKTEVYSAVTACFLHFKPNANAKPCTLLCFVGRDSFYGWMIHIENLSKHGCSFVKKAISFSFPQRRRDDFPVAMQANDKYGILFVITSHGYLHVFDVNDSICLYEGMFTSFPVVLLTAYKDSGIVCVNEMGCIVTAVIDEEEIISCLSISLKNKSAVMKFARRCNLPGAEGLFSWEFWDLCNNGEYYRAAELAAIIHMLCCSEQLGDMLKKYDNILAWSAYLRAGSYSKAIECLAEKYQLNSADLIGDKNCTKEDYISIFQQIVNNQKSQV
;
A
#
# COMPACT_ATOMS: atom_id res chain seq x y z
N LEU A 1 -24.32 11.27 17.39
CA LEU A 1 -24.33 10.32 18.52
C LEU A 1 -24.77 10.96 19.84
N GLY A 2 -24.69 12.29 19.99
CA GLY A 2 -25.01 12.97 21.25
C GLY A 2 -23.89 12.91 22.28
N ILE A 3 -22.73 12.39 21.89
CA ILE A 3 -21.51 12.31 22.70
C ILE A 3 -20.89 13.71 22.77
N ASP A 4 -20.49 14.11 23.96
CA ASP A 4 -19.75 15.34 24.19
C ASP A 4 -18.37 15.27 23.52
N ALA A 5 -18.12 16.15 22.54
CA ALA A 5 -16.86 16.21 21.81
C ALA A 5 -15.66 16.48 22.73
N SER A 6 -15.86 17.20 23.84
CA SER A 6 -14.76 17.49 24.79
C SER A 6 -14.24 16.26 25.53
N LYS A 7 -14.96 15.14 25.47
CA LYS A 7 -14.60 13.87 26.10
C LYS A 7 -13.97 12.86 25.13
N ILE A 8 -13.76 13.26 23.87
CA ILE A 8 -13.22 12.37 22.83
C ILE A 8 -11.69 12.44 22.86
N ASP A 9 -11.07 11.34 23.28
CA ASP A 9 -9.62 11.17 23.31
C ASP A 9 -9.24 9.68 23.10
N CYS A 10 -7.94 9.38 23.18
CA CYS A 10 -7.42 8.03 22.94
C CYS A 10 -7.82 6.99 24.01
N SER A 11 -8.35 7.44 25.15
CA SER A 11 -8.86 6.58 26.22
C SER A 11 -10.36 6.28 26.08
N THR A 12 -11.09 7.11 25.33
CA THR A 12 -12.55 6.98 25.13
C THR A 12 -12.92 6.46 23.74
N VAL A 13 -12.00 6.44 22.79
CA VAL A 13 -12.24 5.90 21.44
C VAL A 13 -11.36 4.68 21.19
N SER A 14 -11.88 3.69 20.44
CA SER A 14 -11.06 2.64 19.85
C SER A 14 -11.43 2.37 18.39
N LEU A 15 -10.39 2.10 17.59
CA LEU A 15 -10.46 1.95 16.13
C LEU A 15 -9.43 0.89 15.70
N GLN A 16 -9.85 -0.38 15.71
CA GLN A 16 -8.96 -1.51 15.39
C GLN A 16 -8.97 -1.88 13.89
N SER A 17 -10.02 -1.47 13.17
CA SER A 17 -10.20 -1.68 11.74
C SER A 17 -11.13 -0.62 11.19
N ASP A 18 -11.29 -0.57 9.88
CA ASP A 18 -12.26 0.29 9.21
C ASP A 18 -13.72 -0.10 9.43
N LYS A 19 -14.01 -1.29 9.94
CA LYS A 19 -15.39 -1.77 10.08
C LYS A 19 -16.15 -1.17 11.25
N TYR A 20 -15.44 -0.85 12.34
CA TYR A 20 -16.06 -0.46 13.60
C TYR A 20 -15.29 0.68 14.27
N VAL A 21 -16.01 1.70 14.71
CA VAL A 21 -15.51 2.74 15.61
C VAL A 21 -16.26 2.64 16.93
N CYS A 22 -15.53 2.46 18.02
CA CYS A 22 -16.11 2.33 19.34
C CYS A 22 -15.87 3.62 20.13
N PHE A 23 -16.93 4.26 20.58
CA PHE A 23 -16.88 5.41 21.49
C PHE A 23 -17.39 4.99 22.87
N ARG A 24 -16.70 5.44 23.90
CA ARG A 24 -17.01 5.20 25.30
C ARG A 24 -17.33 6.53 25.96
N GLU A 25 -18.45 6.61 26.65
CA GLU A 25 -18.86 7.80 27.38
C GLU A 25 -19.27 7.41 28.79
N GLN A 26 -18.70 8.10 29.78
CA GLN A 26 -19.12 7.98 31.16
C GLN A 26 -20.18 9.03 31.47
N ILE A 27 -21.34 8.57 31.94
CA ILE A 27 -22.46 9.40 32.38
C ILE A 27 -22.83 8.96 33.80
N ASP A 28 -22.72 9.88 34.75
CA ASP A 28 -22.86 9.60 36.18
C ASP A 28 -21.94 8.45 36.65
N ARG A 29 -22.54 7.31 37.04
CA ARG A 29 -21.84 6.10 37.52
C ARG A 29 -21.78 4.99 36.49
N PHE A 30 -22.32 5.20 35.29
CA PHE A 30 -22.39 4.17 34.26
C PHE A 30 -21.54 4.54 33.05
N THR A 31 -21.00 3.51 32.42
CA THR A 31 -20.32 3.63 31.13
C THR A 31 -21.25 3.18 30.02
N HIS A 32 -21.30 3.96 28.94
CA HIS A 32 -22.01 3.65 27.72
C HIS A 32 -21.01 3.47 26.58
N ILE A 33 -21.23 2.44 25.77
CA ILE A 33 -20.44 2.17 24.57
C ILE A 33 -21.34 2.35 23.35
N TYR A 34 -20.83 3.10 22.37
CA TYR A 34 -21.45 3.32 21.07
C TYR A 34 -20.54 2.75 20.00
N VAL A 35 -20.98 1.68 19.33
CA VAL A 35 -20.26 1.07 18.22
C VAL A 35 -20.88 1.55 16.92
N VAL A 36 -20.12 2.30 16.13
CA VAL A 36 -20.53 2.81 14.82
C VAL A 36 -19.96 1.92 13.72
N TYR A 37 -20.80 1.52 12.76
CA TYR A 37 -20.42 0.58 11.71
C TYR A 37 -21.30 0.72 10.45
N GLY A 38 -21.07 -0.16 9.47
CA GLY A 38 -21.82 -0.19 8.22
C GLY A 38 -21.28 0.80 7.19
N GLU A 39 -21.93 0.87 6.03
CA GLU A 39 -21.49 1.77 4.96
C GLU A 39 -21.50 3.23 5.43
N LYS A 40 -20.36 3.90 5.25
CA LYS A 40 -20.12 5.29 5.68
C LYS A 40 -20.47 5.53 7.16
N TYR A 41 -20.33 4.50 8.01
CA TYR A 41 -20.57 4.60 9.45
C TYR A 41 -22.00 5.05 9.81
N SER A 42 -22.99 4.54 9.06
CA SER A 42 -24.40 4.92 9.20
C SER A 42 -25.17 4.17 10.30
N ALA A 43 -24.69 3.01 10.73
CA ALA A 43 -25.34 2.18 11.74
C ALA A 43 -24.66 2.33 13.11
N VAL A 44 -25.45 2.14 14.18
CA VAL A 44 -24.96 2.27 15.56
C VAL A 44 -25.56 1.18 16.45
N CYS A 45 -24.70 0.46 17.17
CA CYS A 45 -25.06 -0.42 18.28
C CYS A 45 -24.72 0.29 19.60
N ARG A 46 -25.53 0.08 20.64
CA ARG A 46 -25.39 0.75 21.94
C ARG A 46 -25.40 -0.27 23.06
N LEU A 47 -24.31 -0.33 23.83
CA LEU A 47 -24.29 -1.02 25.11
C LEU A 47 -24.39 0.05 26.20
N LYS A 48 -25.38 -0.08 27.08
CA LYS A 48 -25.68 0.94 28.09
C LYS A 48 -25.61 0.38 29.49
N ASN A 49 -25.44 1.27 30.46
CA ASN A 49 -25.52 0.97 31.89
C ASN A 49 -24.46 -0.05 32.34
N LEU A 50 -23.27 -0.04 31.72
CA LEU A 50 -22.16 -0.86 32.18
C LEU A 50 -21.65 -0.31 33.50
N THR A 51 -21.52 -1.18 34.50
CA THR A 51 -21.08 -0.82 35.85
C THR A 51 -19.56 -0.63 35.93
N SER A 52 -18.80 -1.31 35.08
CA SER A 52 -17.35 -1.19 34.97
C SER A 52 -16.94 -1.37 33.50
N CYS A 53 -16.13 -0.44 32.99
CA CYS A 53 -15.53 -0.50 31.65
C CYS A 53 -14.42 0.56 31.56
N GLU A 54 -13.18 0.11 31.72
CA GLU A 54 -11.99 0.92 31.52
C GLU A 54 -11.71 1.10 30.03
N PHE A 55 -11.80 0.01 29.25
CA PHE A 55 -11.53 0.03 27.83
C PHE A 55 -12.41 -0.96 27.07
N ALA A 56 -12.66 -0.68 25.79
CA ALA A 56 -13.41 -1.57 24.93
C ALA A 56 -12.86 -1.56 23.51
N VAL A 57 -12.69 -2.74 22.91
CA VAL A 57 -12.18 -2.90 21.55
C VAL A 57 -13.00 -3.87 20.74
N MET A 58 -13.29 -3.49 19.51
CA MET A 58 -13.99 -4.34 18.55
C MET A 58 -13.03 -5.32 17.89
N ASN A 59 -13.52 -6.53 17.63
CA ASN A 59 -12.84 -7.45 16.72
C ASN A 59 -12.73 -6.80 15.32
N PRO A 60 -11.58 -6.90 14.63
CA PRO A 60 -11.39 -6.28 13.31
C PRO A 60 -12.34 -6.76 12.19
N SER A 61 -13.08 -7.85 12.40
CA SER A 61 -13.92 -8.44 11.36
C SER A 61 -15.29 -8.89 11.85
N LEU A 62 -15.35 -9.51 13.03
CA LEU A 62 -16.57 -10.06 13.61
C LEU A 62 -17.26 -9.01 14.49
N GLN A 63 -18.58 -9.17 14.69
CA GLN A 63 -19.35 -8.34 15.62
C GLN A 63 -19.16 -8.79 17.08
N LEU A 64 -17.89 -8.90 17.48
CA LEU A 64 -17.49 -9.24 18.84
C LEU A 64 -16.79 -8.03 19.46
N ILE A 65 -17.11 -7.72 20.71
CA ILE A 65 -16.47 -6.67 21.48
C ILE A 65 -15.79 -7.27 22.70
N ALA A 66 -14.55 -6.86 22.98
CA ALA A 66 -13.88 -7.15 24.24
C ALA A 66 -13.98 -5.92 25.14
N ILE A 67 -14.50 -6.11 26.36
CA ILE A 67 -14.72 -5.07 27.36
C ILE A 67 -13.84 -5.41 28.56
N LEU A 68 -12.90 -4.52 28.87
CA LEU A 68 -12.07 -4.58 30.07
C LEU A 68 -12.75 -3.77 31.17
N GLY A 69 -13.16 -4.44 32.25
CA GLY A 69 -13.54 -3.83 33.51
C GLY A 69 -12.37 -3.83 34.50
N ASP A 70 -12.65 -3.49 35.76
CA ASP A 70 -11.63 -3.30 36.80
C ASP A 70 -10.85 -4.60 37.12
N GLU A 71 -11.55 -5.75 37.12
CA GLU A 71 -10.98 -7.06 37.49
C GLU A 71 -11.28 -8.16 36.47
N ASN A 72 -11.98 -7.84 35.38
CA ASN A 72 -12.44 -8.81 34.40
C ASN A 72 -12.27 -8.31 32.96
N LEU A 73 -12.00 -9.26 32.06
CA LEU A 73 -12.09 -9.07 30.62
C LEU A 73 -13.20 -9.95 30.07
N GLU A 74 -14.21 -9.34 29.48
CA GLU A 74 -15.36 -10.02 28.89
C GLU A 74 -15.37 -9.87 27.37
N VAL A 75 -15.69 -10.94 26.65
CA VAL A 75 -15.90 -10.90 25.20
C VAL A 75 -17.36 -11.14 24.91
N TRP A 76 -18.03 -10.14 24.37
CA TRP A 76 -19.45 -10.14 24.05
C TRP A 76 -19.68 -10.31 22.55
N ASP A 77 -20.75 -11.01 22.21
CA ASP A 77 -21.30 -10.99 20.85
C ASP A 77 -22.39 -9.93 20.78
N LEU A 78 -22.22 -8.97 19.88
CA LEU A 78 -23.17 -7.87 19.71
C LEU A 78 -24.47 -8.29 19.01
N GLN A 79 -24.50 -9.43 18.31
CA GLN A 79 -25.71 -9.95 17.67
C GLN A 79 -26.63 -10.63 18.68
N THR A 80 -26.05 -11.41 19.59
CA THR A 80 -26.80 -12.15 20.60
C THR A 80 -26.91 -11.41 21.93
N GLU A 81 -26.22 -10.27 22.06
CA GLU A 81 -26.13 -9.47 23.29
C GLU A 81 -25.72 -10.29 24.52
N SER A 82 -24.83 -11.27 24.32
CA SER A 82 -24.45 -12.23 25.36
C SER A 82 -22.93 -12.37 25.50
N PRO A 83 -22.40 -12.55 26.72
CA PRO A 83 -20.99 -12.84 26.92
C PRO A 83 -20.64 -14.22 26.36
N LYS A 84 -19.63 -14.28 25.50
CA LYS A 84 -19.06 -15.52 24.95
C LYS A 84 -17.89 -16.05 25.78
N ARG A 85 -17.10 -15.17 26.38
CA ARG A 85 -15.94 -15.53 27.21
C ARG A 85 -15.72 -14.53 28.33
N TYR A 86 -15.10 -15.03 29.39
CA TYR A 86 -14.71 -14.29 30.59
C TYR A 86 -13.27 -14.67 30.96
N PHE A 87 -12.47 -13.69 31.34
CA PHE A 87 -11.13 -13.87 31.86
C PHE A 87 -10.96 -13.01 33.12
N ASP A 88 -10.38 -13.59 34.16
CA ASP A 88 -9.99 -12.87 35.38
C ASP A 88 -8.65 -12.16 35.15
N THR A 89 -8.61 -10.85 35.38
CA THR A 89 -7.42 -10.01 35.17
C THR A 89 -6.79 -9.53 36.46
N ALA A 90 -7.25 -9.96 37.64
CA ALA A 90 -6.80 -9.50 38.95
C ALA A 90 -5.28 -9.65 39.21
N ASN A 91 -4.60 -10.52 38.45
CA ASN A 91 -3.17 -10.82 38.61
C ASN A 91 -2.28 -10.37 37.45
N HIS A 92 -2.77 -9.57 36.51
CA HIS A 92 -1.91 -9.08 35.42
C HIS A 92 -1.15 -7.81 35.84
N PRO A 93 0.20 -7.82 35.84
CA PRO A 93 0.97 -6.65 36.19
C PRO A 93 0.73 -5.54 35.14
N SER A 94 0.29 -4.36 35.60
CA SER A 94 0.20 -3.17 34.76
C SER A 94 1.60 -2.78 34.29
N MET A 95 1.90 -2.98 33.01
CA MET A 95 3.19 -2.59 32.45
C MET A 95 3.15 -1.12 32.05
N LYS A 96 3.74 -0.25 32.88
CA LYS A 96 3.89 1.17 32.56
C LYS A 96 5.07 1.34 31.59
N LEU A 97 4.79 1.31 30.29
CA LEU A 97 5.84 1.54 29.29
C LEU A 97 6.26 3.01 29.27
N SER A 98 7.57 3.24 29.26
CA SER A 98 8.16 4.52 28.89
C SER A 98 8.03 4.73 27.38
N SER A 99 8.26 5.97 26.91
CA SER A 99 8.16 6.43 25.52
C SER A 99 9.22 5.82 24.58
N MET A 100 9.35 4.49 24.57
CA MET A 100 10.28 3.73 23.73
C MET A 100 9.53 2.63 22.98
N MET A 101 9.92 2.40 21.73
CA MET A 101 9.42 1.26 20.95
C MET A 101 10.23 0.01 21.31
N LEU A 102 9.55 -1.10 21.60
CA LEU A 102 10.15 -2.40 21.82
C LEU A 102 9.85 -3.32 20.63
N LEU A 103 10.90 -3.75 19.94
CA LEU A 103 10.82 -4.77 18.89
C LEU A 103 11.21 -6.12 19.49
N TYR A 104 10.26 -7.05 19.60
CA TYR A 104 10.54 -8.39 20.09
C TYR A 104 10.58 -9.40 18.94
N ASN A 105 11.72 -10.09 18.79
CA ASN A 105 11.85 -11.20 17.87
C ASN A 105 11.47 -12.51 18.57
N VAL A 106 10.28 -13.04 18.25
CA VAL A 106 9.75 -14.28 18.86
C VAL A 106 10.68 -15.48 18.66
N HIS A 107 11.33 -15.60 17.50
CA HIS A 107 12.20 -16.74 17.20
C HIS A 107 13.55 -16.67 17.91
N GLN A 108 14.12 -15.47 18.04
CA GLN A 108 15.40 -15.26 18.72
C GLN A 108 15.21 -15.00 20.22
N GLN A 109 13.96 -14.82 20.67
CA GLN A 109 13.59 -14.40 22.02
C GLN A 109 14.36 -13.16 22.49
N LYS A 110 14.61 -12.23 21.57
CA LYS A 110 15.43 -11.03 21.80
C LYS A 110 14.57 -9.78 21.65
N THR A 111 14.73 -8.84 22.58
CA THR A 111 14.11 -7.51 22.52
C THR A 111 15.15 -6.48 22.09
N GLU A 112 14.77 -5.63 21.14
CA GLU A 112 15.54 -4.47 20.71
C GLU A 112 14.73 -3.21 21.02
N VAL A 113 15.43 -2.14 21.40
CA VAL A 113 14.82 -0.89 21.84
C VAL A 113 15.11 0.19 20.82
N TYR A 114 14.07 0.90 20.40
CA TYR A 114 14.15 1.97 19.41
C TYR A 114 13.57 3.27 19.99
N SER A 115 14.23 4.39 19.67
CA SER A 115 13.68 5.73 19.87
C SER A 115 12.78 6.07 18.68
N ALA A 116 11.50 5.72 18.80
CA ALA A 116 10.51 5.93 17.75
C ALA A 116 9.22 6.50 18.36
N VAL A 117 8.57 7.38 17.60
CA VAL A 117 7.26 7.95 17.97
C VAL A 117 6.13 7.03 17.51
N THR A 118 6.25 6.50 16.30
CA THR A 118 5.26 5.60 15.70
C THR A 118 5.96 4.65 14.73
N ALA A 119 5.37 3.47 14.51
CA ALA A 119 5.94 2.43 13.67
C ALA A 119 4.86 1.53 13.07
N CYS A 120 5.20 0.90 11.95
CA CYS A 120 4.36 -0.11 11.31
C CYS A 120 5.24 -1.11 10.56
N PHE A 121 4.69 -2.31 10.32
CA PHE A 121 5.28 -3.25 9.38
C PHE A 121 4.72 -3.00 7.98
N LEU A 122 5.54 -3.26 6.96
CA LEU A 122 5.15 -3.20 5.55
C LEU A 122 5.60 -4.48 4.86
N HIS A 123 4.67 -5.18 4.21
CA HIS A 123 4.98 -6.31 3.34
C HIS A 123 5.20 -5.79 1.93
N PHE A 124 6.45 -5.67 1.53
CA PHE A 124 6.85 -4.92 0.34
C PHE A 124 7.39 -5.84 -0.75
N LYS A 125 7.06 -5.54 -2.01
CA LYS A 125 7.66 -6.17 -3.19
C LYS A 125 8.25 -5.09 -4.11
N PRO A 126 9.58 -4.92 -4.17
CA PRO A 126 10.21 -3.83 -4.92
C PRO A 126 9.91 -3.83 -6.42
N ASN A 127 9.87 -5.02 -7.03
CA ASN A 127 9.55 -5.22 -8.44
C ASN A 127 9.00 -6.62 -8.66
N ALA A 128 8.44 -6.89 -9.85
CA ALA A 128 7.78 -8.16 -10.17
C ALA A 128 8.67 -9.41 -9.93
N ASN A 129 9.98 -9.28 -10.13
CA ASN A 129 10.95 -10.37 -10.03
C ASN A 129 11.60 -10.49 -8.64
N ALA A 130 11.40 -9.50 -7.77
CA ALA A 130 11.96 -9.49 -6.43
C ALA A 130 11.16 -10.39 -5.47
N LYS A 131 11.86 -11.00 -4.51
CA LYS A 131 11.22 -11.69 -3.39
C LYS A 131 10.55 -10.65 -2.46
N PRO A 132 9.33 -10.91 -1.97
CA PRO A 132 8.71 -10.07 -0.95
C PRO A 132 9.61 -9.92 0.29
N CYS A 133 9.59 -8.75 0.91
CA CYS A 133 10.25 -8.46 2.17
C CYS A 133 9.26 -7.97 3.24
N THR A 134 9.60 -8.26 4.49
CA THR A 134 8.99 -7.61 5.64
C THR A 134 9.89 -6.47 6.08
N LEU A 135 9.37 -5.26 5.99
CA LEU A 135 10.07 -4.04 6.40
C LEU A 135 9.49 -3.56 7.73
N LEU A 136 10.37 -3.08 8.60
CA LEU A 136 9.99 -2.28 9.76
C LEU A 136 10.18 -0.81 9.38
N CYS A 137 9.08 -0.07 9.40
CA CYS A 137 9.08 1.36 9.18
C CYS A 137 8.82 2.03 10.53
N PHE A 138 9.61 3.04 10.89
CA PHE A 138 9.36 3.82 12.09
C PHE A 138 9.79 5.27 11.94
N VAL A 139 9.10 6.16 12.66
CA VAL A 139 9.39 7.59 12.68
C VAL A 139 10.19 7.92 13.93
N GLY A 140 11.38 8.48 13.75
CA GLY A 140 12.26 8.94 14.81
C GLY A 140 12.64 10.41 14.65
N ARG A 141 13.24 10.97 15.69
CA ARG A 141 13.83 12.31 15.66
C ARG A 141 15.35 12.20 15.69
N ASP A 142 15.98 12.59 14.59
CA ASP A 142 17.43 12.72 14.46
C ASP A 142 17.88 14.13 14.87
N SER A 143 19.04 14.21 15.51
CA SER A 143 19.60 15.47 16.02
C SER A 143 19.98 16.47 14.92
N PHE A 144 20.38 15.98 13.74
CA PHE A 144 20.84 16.81 12.62
C PHE A 144 19.76 17.00 11.56
N TYR A 145 19.05 15.92 11.22
CA TYR A 145 18.08 15.92 10.11
C TYR A 145 16.63 16.17 10.54
N GLY A 146 16.36 16.21 11.85
CA GLY A 146 15.01 16.43 12.37
C GLY A 146 14.16 15.16 12.28
N TRP A 147 12.97 15.24 11.68
CA TRP A 147 12.07 14.09 11.57
C TRP A 147 12.51 13.15 10.45
N MET A 148 12.66 11.87 10.78
CA MET A 148 13.15 10.84 9.88
C MET A 148 12.23 9.62 9.91
N ILE A 149 11.94 9.07 8.74
CA ILE A 149 11.35 7.74 8.59
C ILE A 149 12.47 6.77 8.30
N HIS A 150 12.70 5.82 9.20
CA HIS A 150 13.65 4.74 9.02
C HIS A 150 12.93 3.51 8.47
N ILE A 151 13.51 2.89 7.43
CA ILE A 151 12.99 1.68 6.80
C ILE A 151 14.07 0.61 6.89
N GLU A 152 13.82 -0.36 7.76
CA GLU A 152 14.71 -1.49 8.00
C GLU A 152 14.15 -2.77 7.38
N ASN A 153 15.01 -3.56 6.76
CA ASN A 153 14.65 -4.86 6.22
C ASN A 153 14.82 -5.94 7.30
N LEU A 154 13.72 -6.57 7.71
CA LEU A 154 13.71 -7.66 8.69
C LEU A 154 13.64 -9.05 8.05
N SER A 155 13.67 -9.12 6.73
CA SER A 155 13.53 -10.39 6.00
C SER A 155 14.77 -11.27 6.19
N LYS A 156 14.54 -12.57 6.44
CA LYS A 156 15.61 -13.57 6.39
C LYS A 156 16.01 -13.84 4.93
N HIS A 157 17.28 -14.17 4.70
CA HIS A 157 17.94 -14.54 3.43
C HIS A 157 17.16 -14.35 2.11
N GLY A 158 17.64 -13.43 1.26
CA GLY A 158 17.29 -13.41 -0.16
C GLY A 158 16.49 -12.21 -0.67
N CYS A 159 16.12 -11.26 0.19
CA CYS A 159 15.65 -9.94 -0.27
C CYS A 159 16.73 -8.88 -0.03
N SER A 160 17.19 -8.23 -1.10
CA SER A 160 18.27 -7.24 -1.11
C SER A 160 17.80 -5.81 -0.84
N PHE A 161 16.63 -5.61 -0.22
CA PHE A 161 16.17 -4.26 0.11
C PHE A 161 17.18 -3.58 1.04
N VAL A 162 17.82 -2.54 0.53
CA VAL A 162 18.80 -1.72 1.25
C VAL A 162 18.05 -0.84 2.24
N LYS A 163 18.55 -0.75 3.47
CA LYS A 163 17.98 0.15 4.49
C LYS A 163 17.91 1.58 3.96
N LYS A 164 16.82 2.29 4.27
CA LYS A 164 16.62 3.68 3.84
C LYS A 164 16.22 4.56 5.00
N ALA A 165 16.46 5.85 4.84
CA ALA A 165 15.99 6.90 5.73
C ALA A 165 15.42 8.03 4.87
N ILE A 166 14.21 8.48 5.20
CA ILE A 166 13.52 9.58 4.52
C ILE A 166 13.44 10.74 5.49
N SER A 167 14.07 11.87 5.15
CA SER A 167 13.91 13.11 5.92
C SER A 167 12.64 13.83 5.49
N PHE A 168 11.93 14.38 6.46
CA PHE A 168 10.82 15.29 6.20
C PHE A 168 10.77 16.39 7.25
N SER A 169 10.17 17.52 6.89
CA SER A 169 10.13 18.69 7.75
C SER A 169 8.82 19.43 7.56
N PHE A 170 8.39 20.12 8.61
CA PHE A 170 7.20 20.94 8.56
C PHE A 170 7.54 22.35 8.06
N PRO A 171 6.62 23.02 7.33
CA PRO A 171 6.80 24.41 6.94
C PRO A 171 7.11 25.30 8.16
N GLN A 172 7.96 26.32 8.00
CA GLN A 172 8.54 27.10 9.10
C GLN A 172 7.54 27.72 10.11
N ARG A 173 6.26 27.83 9.74
CA ARG A 173 5.18 28.33 10.60
C ARG A 173 4.62 27.29 11.58
N ARG A 174 5.10 26.04 11.58
CA ARG A 174 4.53 24.90 12.33
C ARG A 174 5.60 24.08 13.06
N ARG A 175 6.45 24.73 13.84
CA ARG A 175 7.55 24.05 14.57
C ARG A 175 7.08 23.18 15.74
N ASP A 176 5.85 23.40 16.18
CA ASP A 176 5.14 22.67 17.22
C ASP A 176 4.37 21.45 16.69
N ASP A 177 4.34 21.23 15.37
CA ASP A 177 3.77 20.03 14.78
C ASP A 177 4.72 18.83 14.88
N PHE A 178 4.16 17.63 15.04
CA PHE A 178 4.93 16.40 15.18
C PHE A 178 4.13 15.18 14.67
N PRO A 179 4.80 14.14 14.16
CA PRO A 179 4.14 12.91 13.72
C PRO A 179 3.50 12.20 14.92
N VAL A 180 2.27 11.72 14.76
CA VAL A 180 1.50 11.02 15.81
C VAL A 180 1.26 9.57 15.44
N ALA A 181 0.90 9.29 14.19
CA ALA A 181 0.57 7.95 13.74
C ALA A 181 1.11 7.68 12.34
N MET A 182 1.46 6.42 12.09
CA MET A 182 1.88 5.94 10.79
C MET A 182 1.15 4.65 10.43
N GLN A 183 0.73 4.55 9.17
CA GLN A 183 0.08 3.37 8.62
C GLN A 183 0.71 3.00 7.28
N ALA A 184 1.03 1.72 7.10
CA ALA A 184 1.53 1.19 5.83
C ALA A 184 0.38 0.74 4.92
N ASN A 185 0.61 0.82 3.62
CA ASN A 185 -0.20 0.16 2.61
C ASN A 185 0.67 -0.76 1.74
N ASP A 186 0.44 -2.07 1.88
CA ASP A 186 1.20 -3.11 1.19
C ASP A 186 0.97 -3.08 -0.33
N LYS A 187 -0.25 -2.74 -0.78
CA LYS A 187 -0.65 -2.76 -2.20
C LYS A 187 0.22 -1.82 -3.04
N TYR A 188 0.42 -0.59 -2.59
CA TYR A 188 1.25 0.39 -3.30
C TYR A 188 2.63 0.56 -2.68
N GLY A 189 2.93 -0.09 -1.55
CA GLY A 189 4.21 0.06 -0.86
C GLY A 189 4.48 1.50 -0.41
N ILE A 190 3.47 2.12 0.19
CA ILE A 190 3.52 3.51 0.68
C ILE A 190 3.31 3.58 2.19
N LEU A 191 3.71 4.70 2.77
CA LEU A 191 3.51 5.03 4.18
C LEU A 191 2.67 6.30 4.29
N PHE A 192 1.60 6.23 5.07
CA PHE A 192 0.83 7.38 5.52
C PHE A 192 1.38 7.81 6.88
N VAL A 193 1.76 9.07 7.03
CA VAL A 193 2.18 9.67 8.31
C VAL A 193 1.24 10.84 8.61
N ILE A 194 0.60 10.79 9.77
CA ILE A 194 -0.30 11.85 10.25
C ILE A 194 0.38 12.63 11.37
N THR A 195 0.25 13.95 11.32
CA THR A 195 0.77 14.87 12.33
C THR A 195 -0.27 15.25 13.39
N SER A 196 0.16 15.83 14.50
CA SER A 196 -0.71 16.29 15.58
C SER A 196 -1.67 17.39 15.12
N HIS A 197 -1.29 18.19 14.12
CA HIS A 197 -2.18 19.19 13.50
C HIS A 197 -3.00 18.65 12.33
N GLY A 198 -3.03 17.34 12.13
CA GLY A 198 -3.90 16.71 11.13
C GLY A 198 -3.40 16.84 9.69
N TYR A 199 -2.11 17.07 9.47
CA TYR A 199 -1.50 16.95 8.15
C TYR A 199 -1.24 15.49 7.81
N LEU A 200 -1.49 15.13 6.56
CA LEU A 200 -1.16 13.83 6.00
C LEU A 200 0.03 13.97 5.06
N HIS A 201 1.06 13.17 5.34
CA HIS A 201 2.17 12.94 4.44
C HIS A 201 2.10 11.52 3.89
N VAL A 202 2.33 11.35 2.60
CA VAL A 202 2.34 10.05 1.94
C VAL A 202 3.70 9.84 1.29
N PHE A 203 4.38 8.75 1.62
CA PHE A 203 5.72 8.46 1.12
C PHE A 203 5.77 7.15 0.34
N ASP A 204 6.45 7.15 -0.80
CA ASP A 204 6.85 5.94 -1.49
C ASP A 204 8.10 5.34 -0.85
N VAL A 205 8.02 4.08 -0.44
CA VAL A 205 9.15 3.34 0.17
C VAL A 205 10.19 2.94 -0.88
N ASN A 206 9.79 2.78 -2.14
CA ASN A 206 10.69 2.31 -3.18
C ASN A 206 11.70 3.37 -3.63
N ASP A 207 11.26 4.58 -3.93
CA ASP A 207 12.13 5.66 -4.38
C ASP A 207 12.34 6.72 -3.29
N SER A 208 11.79 6.52 -2.09
CA SER A 208 11.98 7.39 -0.91
C SER A 208 11.55 8.85 -1.17
N ILE A 209 10.43 9.01 -1.86
CA ILE A 209 9.87 10.32 -2.24
C ILE A 209 8.57 10.60 -1.48
N CYS A 210 8.32 11.88 -1.18
CA CYS A 210 7.02 12.34 -0.71
C CYS A 210 6.08 12.46 -1.91
N LEU A 211 5.00 11.68 -1.90
CA LEU A 211 3.96 11.67 -2.93
C LEU A 211 2.89 12.74 -2.69
N TYR A 212 2.54 12.97 -1.42
CA TYR A 212 1.51 13.93 -1.04
C TYR A 212 1.82 14.54 0.32
N GLU A 213 1.54 15.83 0.45
CA GLU A 213 1.51 16.58 1.69
C GLU A 213 0.33 17.53 1.67
N GLY A 214 -0.53 17.46 2.68
CA GLY A 214 -1.68 18.36 2.78
C GLY A 214 -2.46 18.22 4.08
N MET A 215 -3.31 19.20 4.36
CA MET A 215 -4.20 19.13 5.52
C MET A 215 -5.26 18.07 5.28
N PHE A 216 -5.32 17.08 6.17
CA PHE A 216 -6.28 15.98 6.11
C PHE A 216 -7.47 16.22 7.05
N THR A 217 -7.20 16.76 8.24
CA THR A 217 -8.23 17.21 9.19
C THR A 217 -7.75 18.49 9.88
N SER A 218 -8.67 19.39 10.19
CA SER A 218 -8.36 20.63 10.91
C SER A 218 -8.25 20.45 12.43
N PHE A 219 -8.57 19.26 12.93
CA PHE A 219 -8.52 18.90 14.35
C PHE A 219 -7.53 17.75 14.57
N PRO A 220 -6.90 17.68 15.76
CA PRO A 220 -5.95 16.63 16.08
C PRO A 220 -6.53 15.23 15.92
N VAL A 221 -5.69 14.31 15.44
CA VAL A 221 -6.08 12.91 15.23
C VAL A 221 -5.87 12.12 16.51
N VAL A 222 -6.91 11.41 16.92
CA VAL A 222 -6.94 10.56 18.10
C VAL A 222 -6.45 9.16 17.77
N LEU A 223 -6.98 8.57 16.69
CA LEU A 223 -6.64 7.22 16.23
C LEU A 223 -6.60 7.16 14.71
N LEU A 224 -5.77 6.24 14.19
CA LEU A 224 -5.58 5.96 12.77
C LEU A 224 -5.53 4.45 12.57
N THR A 225 -6.16 3.96 11.50
CA THR A 225 -5.97 2.58 11.02
C THR A 225 -6.09 2.51 9.50
N ALA A 226 -5.78 1.35 8.93
CA ALA A 226 -5.98 1.07 7.52
C ALA A 226 -7.48 1.13 7.15
N TYR A 227 -7.77 1.64 5.95
CA TYR A 227 -9.12 1.70 5.41
C TYR A 227 -9.20 1.02 4.06
N LYS A 228 -10.04 -0.01 3.97
CA LYS A 228 -10.15 -0.88 2.81
C LYS A 228 -8.75 -1.33 2.34
N ASP A 229 -8.56 -1.38 1.03
CA ASP A 229 -7.36 -1.95 0.41
C ASP A 229 -6.27 -0.91 0.12
N SER A 230 -6.62 0.39 0.17
CA SER A 230 -5.82 1.47 -0.41
C SER A 230 -5.71 2.73 0.45
N GLY A 231 -6.39 2.79 1.59
CA GLY A 231 -6.58 4.03 2.33
C GLY A 231 -6.29 3.95 3.82
N ILE A 232 -6.67 5.02 4.48
CA ILE A 232 -6.64 5.19 5.94
C ILE A 232 -7.95 5.79 6.43
N VAL A 233 -8.29 5.50 7.68
CA VAL A 233 -9.39 6.11 8.41
C VAL A 233 -8.91 6.57 9.76
N CYS A 234 -9.33 7.77 10.15
CA CYS A 234 -9.01 8.33 11.45
C CYS A 234 -10.26 8.86 12.15
N VAL A 235 -10.14 9.00 13.47
CA VAL A 235 -11.06 9.77 14.30
C VAL A 235 -10.30 10.96 14.86
N ASN A 236 -10.86 12.15 14.74
CA ASN A 236 -10.28 13.36 15.33
C ASN A 236 -10.95 13.70 16.69
N GLU A 237 -10.40 14.68 17.41
CA GLU A 237 -10.91 15.12 18.72
C GLU A 237 -12.34 15.69 18.66
N MET A 238 -12.85 16.06 17.48
CA MET A 238 -14.24 16.46 17.30
C MET A 238 -15.19 15.26 17.09
N GLY A 239 -14.67 14.03 17.13
CA GLY A 239 -15.42 12.81 16.86
C GLY A 239 -15.76 12.59 15.38
N CYS A 240 -15.16 13.37 14.48
CA CYS A 240 -15.35 13.15 13.04
C CYS A 240 -14.55 11.93 12.59
N ILE A 241 -15.20 11.05 11.85
CA ILE A 241 -14.55 9.93 11.16
C ILE A 241 -14.16 10.42 9.77
N VAL A 242 -12.86 10.47 9.49
CA VAL A 242 -12.31 11.01 8.23
C VAL A 242 -11.52 9.92 7.52
N THR A 243 -11.75 9.76 6.23
CA THR A 243 -11.10 8.73 5.40
C THR A 243 -10.30 9.37 4.27
N ALA A 244 -9.11 8.84 3.99
CA ALA A 244 -8.38 9.11 2.75
C ALA A 244 -8.19 7.80 1.99
N VAL A 245 -8.37 7.85 0.68
CA VAL A 245 -8.24 6.70 -0.22
C VAL A 245 -7.44 7.13 -1.44
N ILE A 246 -6.62 6.23 -1.99
CA ILE A 246 -5.97 6.49 -3.26
C ILE A 246 -7.00 6.43 -4.39
N ASP A 247 -7.06 7.51 -5.16
CA ASP A 247 -7.75 7.54 -6.44
C ASP A 247 -6.83 6.97 -7.52
N GLU A 248 -7.09 5.73 -7.94
CA GLU A 248 -6.25 5.03 -8.92
C GLU A 248 -6.27 5.69 -10.30
N GLU A 249 -7.34 6.40 -10.66
CA GLU A 249 -7.51 7.03 -11.97
C GLU A 249 -6.76 8.36 -12.05
N GLU A 250 -6.78 9.15 -10.97
CA GLU A 250 -6.21 10.50 -10.99
C GLU A 250 -4.81 10.60 -10.38
N ILE A 251 -4.38 9.66 -9.53
CA ILE A 251 -3.12 9.77 -8.77
C ILE A 251 -1.91 10.06 -9.66
N ILE A 252 -1.78 9.39 -10.80
CA ILE A 252 -0.62 9.58 -11.68
C ILE A 252 -0.63 10.96 -12.34
N SER A 253 -1.80 11.45 -12.75
CA SER A 253 -1.94 12.78 -13.32
C SER A 253 -1.55 13.86 -12.30
N CYS A 254 -2.01 13.72 -11.05
CA CYS A 254 -1.67 14.61 -9.95
C CYS A 254 -0.17 14.58 -9.63
N LEU A 255 0.42 13.39 -9.52
CA LEU A 255 1.85 13.24 -9.26
C LEU A 255 2.71 13.80 -10.40
N SER A 256 2.25 13.73 -11.64
CA SER A 256 2.95 14.30 -12.80
C SER A 256 3.02 15.84 -12.76
N ILE A 257 2.03 16.47 -12.12
CA ILE A 257 1.97 17.93 -11.92
C ILE A 257 2.79 18.33 -10.69
N SER A 258 2.64 17.61 -9.58
CA SER A 258 3.27 17.96 -8.30
C SER A 258 4.76 17.61 -8.26
N LEU A 259 5.16 16.49 -8.86
CA LEU A 259 6.53 16.01 -8.85
C LEU A 259 7.25 16.39 -10.15
N LYS A 260 8.37 17.11 -10.00
CA LYS A 260 9.26 17.42 -11.15
C LYS A 260 9.94 16.18 -11.72
N ASN A 261 10.10 15.13 -10.92
CA ASN A 261 10.80 13.91 -11.31
C ASN A 261 9.86 12.92 -12.02
N LYS A 262 9.68 13.11 -13.34
CA LYS A 262 8.87 12.23 -14.19
C LYS A 262 9.29 10.76 -14.12
N SER A 263 10.60 10.47 -13.99
CA SER A 263 11.10 9.10 -13.90
C SER A 263 10.57 8.38 -12.67
N ALA A 264 10.50 9.06 -11.52
CA ALA A 264 9.94 8.48 -10.30
C ALA A 264 8.43 8.21 -10.42
N VAL A 265 7.69 9.14 -11.05
CA VAL A 265 6.25 8.94 -11.32
C VAL A 265 6.02 7.73 -12.21
N MET A 266 6.80 7.57 -13.28
CA MET A 266 6.73 6.42 -14.18
C MET A 266 7.06 5.10 -13.46
N LYS A 267 8.09 5.07 -12.61
CA LYS A 267 8.44 3.90 -11.79
C LYS A 267 7.32 3.54 -10.83
N PHE A 268 6.73 4.53 -10.16
CA PHE A 268 5.61 4.33 -9.24
C PHE A 268 4.39 3.78 -9.98
N ALA A 269 3.98 4.41 -11.09
CA ALA A 269 2.86 3.97 -11.93
C ALA A 269 3.04 2.52 -12.39
N ARG A 270 4.23 2.18 -12.88
CA ARG A 270 4.57 0.82 -13.32
C ARG A 270 4.53 -0.19 -12.17
N ARG A 271 5.15 0.13 -11.03
CA ARG A 271 5.25 -0.80 -9.88
C ARG A 271 3.87 -1.11 -9.30
N CYS A 272 3.01 -0.10 -9.26
CA CYS A 272 1.66 -0.15 -8.73
C CYS A 272 0.60 -0.57 -9.76
N ASN A 273 0.98 -0.69 -11.04
CA ASN A 273 0.08 -0.97 -12.17
C ASN A 273 -1.09 0.04 -12.25
N LEU A 274 -0.77 1.33 -12.14
CA LEU A 274 -1.75 2.43 -12.15
C LEU A 274 -1.88 3.06 -13.55
N PRO A 275 -3.10 3.47 -13.97
CA PRO A 275 -3.34 4.18 -15.23
C PRO A 275 -2.87 5.64 -15.22
N GLY A 276 -2.84 6.26 -16.40
CA GLY A 276 -2.58 7.69 -16.56
C GLY A 276 -1.11 8.06 -16.84
N ALA A 277 -0.20 7.08 -16.93
CA ALA A 277 1.21 7.30 -17.25
C ALA A 277 1.54 7.14 -18.75
N GLU A 278 0.55 6.87 -19.61
CA GLU A 278 0.74 6.51 -21.02
C GLU A 278 1.46 7.61 -21.79
N GLY A 279 1.10 8.88 -21.53
CA GLY A 279 1.75 10.04 -22.14
C GLY A 279 3.22 10.20 -21.69
N LEU A 280 3.53 9.94 -20.41
CA LEU A 280 4.90 10.00 -19.90
C LEU A 280 5.78 8.92 -20.52
N PHE A 281 5.25 7.70 -20.59
CA PHE A 281 5.92 6.57 -21.20
C PHE A 281 6.14 6.76 -22.70
N SER A 282 5.14 7.29 -23.41
CA SER A 282 5.26 7.62 -24.84
C SER A 282 6.34 8.66 -25.07
N TRP A 283 6.40 9.69 -24.22
CA TRP A 283 7.43 10.72 -24.29
C TRP A 283 8.83 10.15 -24.04
N GLU A 284 9.03 9.35 -22.99
CA GLU A 284 10.33 8.72 -22.68
C GLU A 284 10.77 7.77 -23.80
N PHE A 285 9.84 7.02 -24.40
CA PHE A 285 10.12 6.16 -25.54
C PHE A 285 10.66 6.95 -26.73
N TRP A 286 9.98 8.03 -27.13
CA TRP A 286 10.41 8.85 -28.27
C TRP A 286 11.72 9.59 -27.99
N ASP A 287 11.93 10.04 -26.75
CA ASP A 287 13.20 10.64 -26.34
C ASP A 287 14.37 9.66 -26.50
N LEU A 288 14.22 8.42 -26.03
CA LEU A 288 15.22 7.36 -26.22
C LEU A 288 15.47 7.07 -27.71
N CYS A 289 14.41 7.03 -28.54
CA CYS A 289 14.57 6.86 -29.98
C CYS A 289 15.33 8.03 -30.63
N ASN A 290 15.01 9.27 -30.27
CA ASN A 290 15.68 10.46 -30.79
C ASN A 290 17.16 10.52 -30.39
N ASN A 291 17.49 9.98 -29.21
CA ASN A 291 18.85 9.87 -28.71
C ASN A 291 19.61 8.63 -29.26
N GLY A 292 18.97 7.80 -30.10
CA GLY A 292 19.56 6.60 -30.67
C GLY A 292 19.66 5.41 -29.71
N GLU A 293 19.03 5.48 -28.54
CA GLU A 293 19.03 4.45 -27.50
C GLU A 293 17.93 3.39 -27.74
N TYR A 294 17.90 2.81 -28.95
CA TYR A 294 16.83 1.92 -29.40
C TYR A 294 16.61 0.68 -28.53
N TYR A 295 17.68 0.11 -27.96
CA TYR A 295 17.58 -1.04 -27.07
C TYR A 295 16.79 -0.71 -25.79
N ARG A 296 17.03 0.46 -25.19
CA ARG A 296 16.30 0.90 -23.98
C ARG A 296 14.87 1.29 -24.31
N ALA A 297 14.64 1.92 -25.47
CA ALA A 297 13.29 2.19 -25.97
C ALA A 297 12.49 0.89 -26.15
N ALA A 298 13.12 -0.15 -26.68
CA ALA A 298 12.54 -1.47 -26.86
C ALA A 298 12.19 -2.15 -25.52
N GLU A 299 13.11 -2.13 -24.56
CA GLU A 299 12.84 -2.63 -23.20
C GLU A 299 11.64 -1.90 -22.58
N LEU A 300 11.61 -0.57 -22.68
CA LEU A 300 10.52 0.26 -22.19
C LEU A 300 9.18 -0.16 -22.84
N ALA A 301 9.14 -0.30 -24.16
CA ALA A 301 7.97 -0.74 -24.90
C ALA A 301 7.50 -2.16 -24.54
N ALA A 302 8.42 -3.10 -24.30
CA ALA A 302 8.08 -4.46 -23.91
C ALA A 302 7.51 -4.55 -22.47
N ILE A 303 7.93 -3.63 -21.61
CA ILE A 303 7.54 -3.58 -20.21
C ILE A 303 6.15 -2.95 -20.03
N ILE A 304 5.81 -1.94 -20.82
CA ILE A 304 4.61 -1.16 -20.63
C ILE A 304 3.45 -1.85 -21.34
N HIS A 305 2.60 -2.54 -20.57
CA HIS A 305 1.33 -3.10 -21.06
C HIS A 305 0.38 -2.03 -21.65
N MET A 306 0.66 -0.74 -21.42
CA MET A 306 -0.14 0.42 -21.85
C MET A 306 0.33 1.10 -23.14
N LEU A 307 1.51 0.78 -23.68
CA LEU A 307 1.86 1.27 -25.00
C LEU A 307 1.05 0.43 -25.98
N CYS A 308 0.17 1.10 -26.75
CA CYS A 308 -0.45 0.50 -27.92
C CYS A 308 0.69 0.08 -28.86
N CYS A 309 1.15 -1.16 -28.72
CA CYS A 309 2.15 -1.70 -29.61
C CYS A 309 1.55 -1.64 -31.02
N SER A 310 2.29 -1.08 -31.96
CA SER A 310 1.88 -1.01 -33.36
C SER A 310 2.79 -1.89 -34.19
N GLU A 311 2.30 -2.27 -35.37
CA GLU A 311 3.11 -2.97 -36.36
C GLU A 311 4.37 -2.17 -36.72
N GLN A 312 4.23 -0.85 -36.86
CA GLN A 312 5.34 0.07 -37.15
C GLN A 312 6.42 0.07 -36.06
N LEU A 313 6.02 -0.01 -34.79
CA LEU A 313 6.96 -0.14 -33.67
C LEU A 313 7.74 -1.46 -33.77
N GLY A 314 7.05 -2.56 -34.06
CA GLY A 314 7.68 -3.85 -34.31
C GLY A 314 8.69 -3.81 -35.46
N ASP A 315 8.36 -3.13 -36.57
CA ASP A 315 9.24 -2.99 -37.74
C ASP A 315 10.53 -2.22 -37.39
N MET A 316 10.43 -1.20 -36.52
CA MET A 316 11.59 -0.46 -36.02
C MET A 316 12.48 -1.33 -35.14
N LEU A 317 11.88 -2.13 -34.25
CA LEU A 317 12.61 -3.00 -33.33
C LEU A 317 13.29 -4.17 -34.04
N LYS A 318 12.68 -4.72 -35.10
CA LYS A 318 13.20 -5.89 -35.84
C LYS A 318 14.60 -5.65 -36.42
N LYS A 319 14.96 -4.38 -36.68
CA LYS A 319 16.29 -3.98 -37.16
C LYS A 319 17.41 -4.17 -36.12
N TYR A 320 17.06 -4.24 -34.84
CA TYR A 320 18.01 -4.27 -33.72
C TYR A 320 17.92 -5.55 -32.91
N ASP A 321 16.70 -6.01 -32.59
CA ASP A 321 16.49 -7.20 -31.78
C ASP A 321 15.18 -7.90 -32.17
N ASN A 322 15.30 -9.14 -32.64
CA ASN A 322 14.19 -9.96 -33.10
C ASN A 322 13.24 -10.41 -31.97
N ILE A 323 13.75 -10.61 -30.75
CA ILE A 323 12.94 -11.02 -29.58
C ILE A 323 12.09 -9.85 -29.09
N LEU A 324 12.64 -8.64 -29.08
CA LEU A 324 11.90 -7.42 -28.74
C LEU A 324 10.84 -7.10 -29.79
N ALA A 325 11.17 -7.24 -31.08
CA ALA A 325 10.23 -7.08 -32.18
C ALA A 325 9.06 -8.06 -32.10
N TRP A 326 9.35 -9.35 -31.84
CA TRP A 326 8.32 -10.37 -31.60
C TRP A 326 7.33 -9.95 -30.50
N SER A 327 7.86 -9.44 -29.39
CA SER A 327 7.07 -8.99 -28.25
C SER A 327 6.13 -7.83 -28.62
N ALA A 328 6.62 -6.88 -29.43
CA ALA A 328 5.82 -5.75 -29.91
C ALA A 328 4.72 -6.20 -30.89
N TYR A 329 5.04 -7.04 -31.89
CA TYR A 329 4.05 -7.55 -32.83
C TYR A 329 2.93 -8.34 -32.15
N LEU A 330 3.26 -9.17 -31.16
CA LEU A 330 2.28 -9.97 -30.42
C LEU A 330 1.30 -9.09 -29.65
N ARG A 331 1.78 -8.01 -29.02
CA ARG A 331 0.93 -7.02 -28.32
C ARG A 331 0.15 -6.12 -29.28
N ALA A 332 0.67 -5.90 -30.48
CA ALA A 332 0.01 -5.12 -31.54
C ALA A 332 -1.11 -5.88 -32.27
N GLY A 333 -1.28 -7.18 -32.00
CA GLY A 333 -2.20 -8.04 -32.75
C GLY A 333 -1.73 -8.39 -34.16
N SER A 334 -0.46 -8.10 -34.49
CA SER A 334 0.17 -8.42 -35.77
C SER A 334 0.79 -9.82 -35.72
N TYR A 335 -0.05 -10.86 -35.70
CA TYR A 335 0.37 -12.24 -35.45
C TYR A 335 1.26 -12.83 -36.56
N SER A 336 1.08 -12.43 -37.82
CA SER A 336 1.92 -12.88 -38.95
C SER A 336 3.39 -12.52 -38.73
N LYS A 337 3.67 -11.23 -38.45
CA LYS A 337 5.03 -10.76 -38.16
C LYS A 337 5.61 -11.32 -36.87
N ALA A 338 4.78 -11.62 -35.87
CA ALA A 338 5.23 -12.36 -34.69
C ALA A 338 5.65 -13.81 -35.04
N ILE A 339 4.92 -14.49 -35.93
CA ILE A 339 5.31 -15.82 -36.42
C ILE A 339 6.62 -15.74 -37.22
N GLU A 340 6.80 -14.71 -38.05
CA GLU A 340 8.07 -14.49 -38.76
C GLU A 340 9.25 -14.37 -37.79
N CYS A 341 9.12 -13.57 -36.73
CA CYS A 341 10.18 -13.44 -35.73
C CYS A 341 10.50 -14.78 -35.04
N LEU A 342 9.48 -15.61 -34.75
CA LEU A 342 9.68 -16.96 -34.21
C LEU A 342 10.36 -17.90 -35.22
N ALA A 343 9.91 -17.87 -36.47
CA ALA A 343 10.46 -18.69 -37.54
C ALA A 343 11.93 -18.38 -37.76
N GLU A 344 12.31 -17.09 -37.81
CA GLU A 344 13.70 -16.64 -37.90
C GLU A 344 14.54 -17.15 -36.73
N LYS A 345 14.01 -17.12 -35.50
CA LYS A 345 14.70 -17.60 -34.30
C LYS A 345 15.00 -19.10 -34.36
N TYR A 346 14.06 -19.90 -34.87
CA TYR A 346 14.19 -21.36 -34.95
C TYR A 346 14.66 -21.85 -36.32
N GLN A 347 15.08 -20.94 -37.22
CA GLN A 347 15.50 -21.25 -38.60
C GLN A 347 14.44 -22.04 -39.39
N LEU A 348 13.16 -21.73 -39.17
CA LEU A 348 12.02 -22.33 -39.86
C LEU A 348 11.57 -21.41 -41.00
N ASN A 349 10.93 -21.99 -42.02
CA ASN A 349 10.35 -21.22 -43.11
C ASN A 349 9.04 -20.56 -42.64
N SER A 350 9.03 -19.23 -42.53
CA SER A 350 7.85 -18.48 -42.08
C SER A 350 6.67 -18.61 -43.05
N ALA A 351 6.92 -18.72 -44.36
CA ALA A 351 5.88 -18.86 -45.38
C ALA A 351 5.08 -20.15 -45.20
N ASP A 352 5.75 -21.25 -44.83
CA ASP A 352 5.12 -22.55 -44.59
C ASP A 352 4.26 -22.55 -43.31
N LEU A 353 4.65 -21.73 -42.32
CA LEU A 353 3.96 -21.63 -41.03
C LEU A 353 2.72 -20.72 -41.11
N ILE A 354 2.80 -19.62 -41.83
CA ILE A 354 1.74 -18.60 -41.93
C ILE A 354 0.70 -19.01 -43.00
N GLY A 355 1.16 -19.54 -44.14
CA GLY A 355 0.35 -19.68 -45.35
C GLY A 355 -0.15 -18.33 -45.88
N ASP A 356 -0.96 -18.33 -46.95
CA ASP A 356 -1.58 -17.10 -47.50
C ASP A 356 -2.71 -16.52 -46.61
N LYS A 357 -2.67 -16.75 -45.29
CA LYS A 357 -3.73 -16.39 -44.36
C LYS A 357 -3.35 -15.16 -43.53
N ASN A 358 -4.33 -14.31 -43.24
CA ASN A 358 -4.22 -13.34 -42.16
C ASN A 358 -4.28 -14.09 -40.82
N CYS A 359 -3.11 -14.34 -40.21
CA CYS A 359 -3.01 -15.10 -38.97
C CYS A 359 -3.80 -14.44 -37.84
N THR A 360 -4.63 -15.23 -37.17
CA THR A 360 -5.33 -14.86 -35.95
C THR A 360 -4.52 -15.24 -34.71
N LYS A 361 -5.00 -14.84 -33.53
CA LYS A 361 -4.42 -15.24 -32.25
C LYS A 361 -4.42 -16.77 -32.06
N GLU A 362 -5.43 -17.45 -32.57
CA GLU A 362 -5.59 -18.91 -32.46
C GLU A 362 -4.58 -19.64 -33.35
N ASP A 363 -4.36 -19.14 -34.57
CA ASP A 363 -3.32 -19.65 -35.48
C ASP A 363 -1.93 -19.52 -34.86
N TYR A 364 -1.63 -18.36 -34.27
CA TYR A 364 -0.39 -18.12 -33.56
C TYR A 364 -0.16 -19.13 -32.42
N ILE A 365 -1.19 -19.39 -31.59
CA ILE A 365 -1.09 -20.34 -30.47
C ILE A 365 -0.83 -21.75 -31.00
N SER A 366 -1.54 -22.17 -32.06
CA SER A 366 -1.37 -23.49 -32.67
C SER A 366 0.05 -23.70 -33.21
N ILE A 367 0.56 -22.72 -33.98
CA ILE A 367 1.90 -22.75 -34.56
C ILE A 367 2.96 -22.72 -33.47
N PHE A 368 2.81 -21.87 -32.46
CA PHE A 368 3.74 -21.82 -31.34
C PHE A 368 3.82 -23.17 -30.59
N GLN A 369 2.67 -23.81 -30.34
CA GLN A 369 2.62 -25.13 -29.71
C GLN A 369 3.30 -26.21 -30.57
N GLN A 370 3.10 -26.18 -31.89
CA GLN A 370 3.78 -27.10 -32.81
C GLN A 370 5.31 -26.92 -32.76
N ILE A 371 5.80 -25.68 -32.80
CA ILE A 371 7.23 -25.38 -32.73
C ILE A 371 7.82 -25.87 -31.40
N VAL A 372 7.15 -25.57 -30.27
CA VAL A 372 7.62 -26.00 -28.93
C VAL A 372 7.61 -27.53 -28.78
N ASN A 373 6.60 -28.21 -29.31
CA ASN A 373 6.53 -29.68 -29.24
C ASN A 373 7.58 -30.35 -30.12
N ASN A 374 7.83 -29.82 -31.32
CA ASN A 374 8.91 -30.32 -32.19
C ASN A 374 10.30 -30.18 -31.57
N GLN A 375 10.52 -29.13 -30.75
CA GLN A 375 11.77 -28.95 -29.99
C GLN A 375 11.92 -29.97 -28.85
N LYS A 376 10.83 -30.40 -28.20
CA LYS A 376 10.87 -31.43 -27.16
C LYS A 376 11.14 -32.84 -27.70
N SER A 377 10.85 -33.08 -28.98
CA SER A 377 11.11 -34.38 -29.63
C SER A 377 12.54 -34.52 -30.18
N GLN A 378 13.35 -33.45 -30.14
CA GLN A 378 14.74 -33.44 -30.61
C GLN A 378 15.79 -33.46 -29.47
N VAL A 379 15.36 -33.63 -28.22
CA VAL A 379 16.24 -33.76 -27.02
C VAL A 379 16.24 -35.19 -26.51
#